data_AF-A0A1B8ZYL4-F1
#
_entry.id   AF-A0A1B8ZYL4-F1
#
_cell.length_a   1.000
_cell.length_b   1.000
_cell.length_c   1.000
_cell.angle_alpha   90.00
_cell.angle_beta   90.00
_cell.angle_gamma   90.00
#
_symmetry.space_group_name_H-M   'P 1'
#
loop_
_entity.id
_entity.type
_entity.pdbx_description
1 polymer ?
#
loop_
_entity_poly.entity_id
_entity_poly.type
_entity_poly.pdbx_seq_one_letter_code
_entity_poly.pdbx_strand_id
1 'polypeptide(L)'
;METGLYSQKPVQKDSYTFLVQTEEGDLNKDKRDDKVVLTIDLKDETRPLTVQIFLTQPDHKHKLVVSSTKLIESEYPKDKNGQHNGNTIPDFIIEDGNLIMLTDINSRKSRYEFRYKQNNFELIKISRVIWDGKNTTSETEIDLLTKTKVEFDQELGSDKILNKKVRKIKMDILPKIQDLSFSDLEEY
;
A
#
# COMPACT_ATOMS: atom_id res chain seq x y z
N MET A 1 0.85 45.55 30.47
CA MET A 1 0.43 44.77 29.29
C MET A 1 1.68 44.12 28.75
N GLU A 2 1.90 42.83 29.04
CA GLU A 2 3.05 42.09 28.52
C GLU A 2 2.61 41.33 27.27
N THR A 3 3.28 41.62 26.17
CA THR A 3 3.05 41.04 24.86
C THR A 3 3.65 39.63 24.81
N GLY A 4 2.78 38.62 24.79
CA GLY A 4 3.17 37.23 24.56
C GLY A 4 3.73 37.04 23.15
N LEU A 5 5.01 36.72 23.06
CA LEU A 5 5.64 36.20 21.84
C LEU A 5 5.22 34.74 21.68
N TYR A 6 4.20 34.49 20.87
CA TYR A 6 3.91 33.16 20.34
C TYR A 6 5.03 32.77 19.36
N SER A 7 5.98 31.96 19.84
CA SER A 7 6.94 31.28 18.98
C SER A 7 6.20 30.28 18.10
N GLN A 8 6.23 30.50 16.79
CA GLN A 8 5.72 29.55 15.81
C GLN A 8 6.61 28.30 15.89
N LYS A 9 6.03 27.15 16.26
CA LYS A 9 6.72 25.87 16.17
C LYS A 9 7.21 25.71 14.72
N PRO A 10 8.51 25.56 14.47
CA PRO A 10 8.95 25.22 13.13
C PRO A 10 8.31 23.88 12.77
N VAL A 11 7.65 23.83 11.61
CA VAL A 11 7.18 22.59 11.00
C VAL A 11 8.38 21.65 10.96
N GLN A 12 8.34 20.60 11.77
CA GLN A 12 9.38 19.59 11.84
C GLN A 12 9.42 18.95 10.45
N LYS A 13 10.48 19.27 9.69
CA LYS A 13 10.77 18.67 8.41
C LYS A 13 10.84 17.17 8.64
N ASP A 14 9.90 16.43 8.03
CA ASP A 14 9.65 15.01 8.28
C ASP A 14 10.97 14.25 8.44
N SER A 15 11.18 13.67 9.63
CA SER A 15 12.45 13.06 9.99
C SER A 15 12.44 11.58 9.68
N TYR A 16 12.29 11.21 8.42
CA TYR A 16 12.43 9.81 8.00
C TYR A 16 13.85 9.32 8.34
N THR A 17 13.97 8.52 9.39
CA THR A 17 15.27 8.23 10.02
C THR A 17 15.85 6.88 9.63
N PHE A 18 15.03 5.96 9.13
CA PHE A 18 15.46 4.59 8.88
C PHE A 18 14.87 4.03 7.58
N LEU A 19 15.74 3.42 6.77
CA LEU A 19 15.37 2.71 5.55
C LEU A 19 14.88 1.32 5.91
N VAL A 20 13.64 1.00 5.55
CA VAL A 20 13.06 -0.33 5.74
C VAL A 20 13.28 -1.21 4.52
N GLN A 21 12.97 -0.69 3.34
CA GLN A 21 13.06 -1.43 2.08
C GLN A 21 13.41 -0.51 0.91
N THR A 22 14.12 -1.07 -0.06
CA THR A 22 14.28 -0.51 -1.41
C THR A 22 13.97 -1.59 -2.41
N GLU A 23 13.18 -1.24 -3.42
CA GLU A 23 12.86 -2.10 -4.55
C GLU A 23 13.15 -1.35 -5.86
N GLU A 24 13.71 -2.03 -6.85
CA GLU A 24 14.09 -1.44 -8.14
C GLU A 24 13.51 -2.26 -9.30
N GLY A 25 13.02 -1.57 -10.32
CA GLY A 25 12.44 -2.21 -11.50
C GLY A 25 11.65 -1.23 -12.38
N ASP A 26 11.35 -1.63 -13.61
CA ASP A 26 10.72 -0.77 -14.62
C ASP A 26 9.20 -0.64 -14.42
N LEU A 27 8.75 0.40 -13.70
CA LEU A 27 7.34 0.65 -13.37
C LEU A 27 6.57 1.32 -14.50
N ASN A 28 7.26 1.96 -15.44
CA ASN A 28 6.65 2.75 -16.50
C ASN A 28 6.86 2.17 -17.92
N LYS A 29 7.57 1.05 -18.01
CA LYS A 29 7.87 0.27 -19.22
C LYS A 29 8.76 1.02 -20.22
N ASP A 30 9.65 1.89 -19.74
CA ASP A 30 10.62 2.62 -20.57
C ASP A 30 12.02 1.97 -20.61
N LYS A 31 12.15 0.77 -20.01
CA LYS A 31 13.39 -0.01 -19.89
C LYS A 31 14.43 0.63 -18.99
N ARG A 32 14.01 1.46 -18.04
CA ARG A 32 14.88 1.99 -16.98
C ARG A 32 14.33 1.54 -15.64
N ASP A 33 15.23 1.16 -14.74
CA ASP A 33 14.83 0.78 -13.40
C ASP A 33 14.40 2.03 -12.63
N ASP A 34 13.14 2.04 -12.21
CA ASP A 34 12.56 2.97 -11.27
C ASP A 34 12.81 2.48 -9.84
N LYS A 35 12.59 3.33 -8.84
CA LYS A 35 12.92 3.02 -7.45
C LYS A 35 11.73 3.24 -6.51
N VAL A 36 11.46 2.27 -5.66
CA VAL A 36 10.52 2.38 -4.55
C VAL A 36 11.29 2.31 -3.24
N VAL A 37 11.00 3.23 -2.33
CA VAL A 37 11.67 3.35 -1.03
C VAL A 37 10.62 3.37 0.07
N LEU A 38 10.77 2.50 1.05
CA LEU A 38 9.99 2.49 2.29
C LEU A 38 10.89 2.93 3.44
N THR A 39 10.48 3.97 4.15
CA THR A 39 11.18 4.49 5.34
C THR A 39 10.24 4.58 6.53
N ILE A 40 10.82 4.58 7.73
CA ILE A 40 10.11 4.81 9.00
C ILE A 40 10.74 5.98 9.75
N ASP A 41 9.91 6.84 10.35
CA ASP A 41 10.35 7.88 11.28
C ASP A 41 10.40 7.29 12.70
N LEU A 42 11.60 7.02 13.21
CA LEU A 42 11.82 6.47 14.56
C LEU A 42 11.86 7.55 15.65
N LYS A 43 11.83 8.84 15.28
CA LYS A 43 11.78 9.96 16.23
C LYS A 43 10.35 10.33 16.58
N ASP A 44 9.39 10.08 15.69
CA ASP A 44 7.96 10.19 15.98
C ASP A 44 7.50 8.96 16.79
N GLU A 45 6.83 9.19 17.92
CA GLU A 45 6.34 8.13 18.81
C GLU A 45 5.35 7.19 18.12
N THR A 46 4.64 7.67 17.10
CA THR A 46 3.70 6.85 16.33
C THR A 46 4.40 5.94 15.33
N ARG A 47 5.65 6.25 14.98
CA ARG A 47 6.46 5.58 13.95
C ARG A 47 5.73 5.41 12.62
N PRO A 48 5.40 6.52 11.94
CA PRO A 48 4.77 6.48 10.64
C PRO A 48 5.74 5.95 9.57
N LEU A 49 5.20 5.18 8.63
CA LEU A 49 5.92 4.72 7.46
C LEU A 49 5.63 5.62 6.25
N THR A 50 6.60 5.74 5.35
CA THR A 50 6.47 6.52 4.12
C THR A 50 6.93 5.71 2.93
N VAL A 51 6.06 5.62 1.93
CA VAL A 51 6.36 5.06 0.62
C VAL A 51 6.70 6.20 -0.33
N GLN A 52 7.86 6.11 -0.99
CA GLN A 52 8.27 7.02 -2.03
C GLN A 52 8.55 6.25 -3.31
N ILE A 53 8.04 6.76 -4.44
CA ILE A 53 8.30 6.20 -5.77
C ILE A 53 9.01 7.23 -6.61
N PHE A 54 10.10 6.82 -7.22
CA PHE A 54 10.93 7.64 -8.08
C PHE A 54 11.00 7.03 -9.48
N LEU A 55 10.68 7.82 -10.50
CA LEU A 55 10.87 7.40 -11.89
C LEU A 55 12.20 7.89 -12.43
N THR A 56 12.92 7.02 -13.12
CA THR A 56 14.19 7.35 -13.76
C THR A 56 13.92 8.15 -15.04
N GLN A 57 14.48 9.35 -15.10
CA GLN A 57 14.36 10.26 -16.23
C GLN A 57 15.39 9.91 -17.32
N PRO A 58 15.26 10.43 -18.56
CA PRO A 58 16.22 10.21 -19.64
C PRO A 58 17.66 10.67 -19.32
N ASP A 59 17.83 11.60 -18.39
CA ASP A 59 19.14 12.05 -17.90
C ASP A 59 19.69 11.18 -16.76
N HIS A 60 19.09 10.01 -16.52
CA HIS A 60 19.40 9.06 -15.46
C HIS A 60 19.20 9.60 -14.03
N LYS A 61 18.51 10.72 -13.86
CA LYS A 61 18.11 11.21 -12.53
C LYS A 61 16.77 10.61 -12.11
N HIS A 62 16.62 10.41 -10.81
CA HIS A 62 15.37 9.98 -10.21
C HIS A 62 14.45 11.18 -9.92
N LYS A 63 13.21 11.11 -10.40
CA LYS A 63 12.15 12.08 -10.12
C LYS A 63 11.14 11.47 -9.15
N LEU A 64 10.99 12.06 -7.96
CA LEU A 64 9.93 11.71 -7.02
C LEU A 64 8.56 11.96 -7.67
N VAL A 65 7.73 10.93 -7.78
CA VAL A 65 6.37 11.02 -8.35
C VAL A 65 5.27 10.67 -7.35
N VAL A 66 5.61 9.92 -6.29
CA VAL A 66 4.70 9.59 -5.19
C VAL A 66 5.46 9.73 -3.88
N SER A 67 4.82 10.33 -2.87
CA SER A 67 5.24 10.29 -1.48
C SER A 67 3.98 10.17 -0.62
N SER A 68 3.81 9.08 0.11
CA SER A 68 2.61 8.84 0.93
C SER A 68 2.97 8.29 2.30
N THR A 69 2.40 8.91 3.33
CA THR A 69 2.38 8.45 4.72
C THR A 69 1.05 7.81 5.12
N LYS A 70 0.07 7.77 4.19
CA LYS A 70 -1.30 7.36 4.48
C LYS A 70 -1.57 5.89 4.19
N LEU A 71 -0.83 5.33 3.22
CA LEU A 71 -1.07 3.99 2.69
C LEU A 71 -0.86 2.88 3.74
N ILE A 72 -0.04 3.15 4.74
CA ILE A 72 0.36 2.20 5.79
C ILE A 72 0.00 2.83 7.14
N GLU A 73 -0.69 2.09 8.00
CA GLU A 73 -0.94 2.52 9.38
C GLU A 73 0.39 2.62 10.13
N SER A 74 0.60 3.70 10.89
CA SER A 74 1.79 3.82 11.75
C SER A 74 1.90 2.64 12.72
N GLU A 75 3.11 2.22 13.11
CA GLU A 75 3.27 1.07 14.03
C GLU A 75 2.58 1.29 15.38
N TYR A 76 2.49 2.54 15.84
CA TYR A 76 1.85 2.93 17.12
C TYR A 76 0.86 4.08 16.90
N PRO A 77 -0.31 3.81 16.30
CA PRO A 77 -1.24 4.85 15.90
C PRO A 77 -1.88 5.50 17.14
N LYS A 78 -2.23 6.79 17.02
CA LYS A 78 -2.60 7.64 18.18
C LYS A 78 -3.81 7.12 18.94
N ASP A 79 -4.78 6.56 18.24
CA ASP A 79 -6.01 5.96 18.79
C ASP A 79 -5.74 4.69 19.60
N LYS A 80 -4.59 4.03 19.40
CA LYS A 80 -4.15 2.86 20.18
C LYS A 80 -3.30 3.22 21.41
N ASN A 81 -3.17 4.51 21.75
CA ASN A 81 -2.53 5.00 22.99
C ASN A 81 -1.16 4.34 23.31
N GLY A 82 -0.29 4.26 22.31
CA GLY A 82 1.06 3.67 22.46
C GLY A 82 1.12 2.15 22.33
N GLN A 83 0.01 1.48 22.00
CA GLN A 83 0.02 0.06 21.63
C GLN A 83 0.36 -0.12 20.15
N HIS A 84 1.05 -1.22 19.84
CA HIS A 84 1.38 -1.58 18.46
C HIS A 84 0.11 -1.89 17.67
N ASN A 85 0.08 -1.53 16.38
CA ASN A 85 -1.10 -1.68 15.54
C ASN A 85 -1.49 -3.15 15.27
N GLY A 86 -0.53 -4.07 15.41
CA GLY A 86 -0.70 -5.52 15.22
C GLY A 86 -0.42 -6.01 13.80
N ASN A 87 -0.21 -5.10 12.85
CA ASN A 87 0.08 -5.40 11.46
C ASN A 87 1.60 -5.51 11.24
N THR A 88 2.01 -6.35 10.29
CA THR A 88 3.40 -6.39 9.83
C THR A 88 3.67 -5.21 8.91
N ILE A 89 4.94 -4.79 8.82
CA ILE A 89 5.32 -3.81 7.81
C ILE A 89 5.11 -4.44 6.41
N PRO A 90 4.39 -3.75 5.49
CA PRO A 90 4.17 -4.23 4.13
C PRO A 90 5.47 -4.44 3.35
N ASP A 91 5.45 -5.41 2.44
CA ASP A 91 6.50 -5.66 1.46
C ASP A 91 6.10 -5.10 0.09
N PHE A 92 7.05 -4.50 -0.64
CA PHE A 92 6.84 -3.95 -1.98
C PHE A 92 7.69 -4.67 -3.02
N ILE A 93 7.05 -5.19 -4.06
CA ILE A 93 7.74 -5.87 -5.17
C ILE A 93 7.30 -5.27 -6.51
N ILE A 94 8.17 -5.35 -7.52
CA ILE A 94 7.85 -4.93 -8.89
C ILE A 94 7.70 -6.17 -9.78
N GLU A 95 6.50 -6.36 -10.33
CA GLU A 95 6.18 -7.50 -11.21
C GLU A 95 5.45 -7.00 -12.46
N ASP A 96 5.95 -7.38 -13.65
CA ASP A 96 5.37 -7.04 -14.96
C ASP A 96 5.09 -5.53 -15.19
N GLY A 97 5.90 -4.69 -14.55
CA GLY A 97 5.78 -3.23 -14.56
C GLY A 97 4.62 -2.69 -13.74
N ASN A 98 4.16 -3.45 -12.75
CA ASN A 98 3.25 -3.00 -11.72
C ASN A 98 3.95 -3.02 -10.36
N LEU A 99 3.60 -2.07 -9.49
CA LEU A 99 3.99 -2.10 -8.09
C LEU A 99 2.99 -2.97 -7.33
N ILE A 100 3.49 -3.96 -6.59
CA ILE A 100 2.70 -4.84 -5.75
C ILE A 100 3.03 -4.53 -4.29
N MET A 101 1.99 -4.30 -3.49
CA MET A 101 2.09 -4.21 -2.03
C MET A 101 1.51 -5.49 -1.42
N LEU A 102 2.31 -6.19 -0.63
CA LEU A 102 1.92 -7.36 0.15
C LEU A 102 1.83 -6.97 1.62
N THR A 103 0.70 -7.19 2.26
CA THR A 103 0.49 -6.85 3.67
C THR A 103 -0.53 -7.76 4.30
N ASP A 104 -0.45 -7.92 5.61
CA ASP A 104 -1.51 -8.53 6.39
C ASP A 104 -2.37 -7.41 6.99
N ILE A 105 -3.70 -7.49 6.80
CA ILE A 105 -4.67 -6.54 7.36
C ILE A 105 -5.75 -7.38 8.03
N ASN A 106 -5.95 -7.23 9.34
CA ASN A 106 -6.95 -7.98 10.11
C ASN A 106 -6.84 -9.51 9.90
N SER A 107 -5.62 -10.04 9.99
CA SER A 107 -5.28 -11.47 9.77
C SER A 107 -5.55 -11.99 8.35
N ARG A 108 -5.80 -11.09 7.39
CA ARG A 108 -6.00 -11.42 5.98
C ARG A 108 -4.76 -11.03 5.19
N LYS A 109 -4.14 -12.01 4.54
CA LYS A 109 -3.08 -11.77 3.57
C LYS A 109 -3.68 -10.99 2.41
N SER A 110 -3.11 -9.84 2.10
CA SER A 110 -3.65 -8.90 1.13
C SER A 110 -2.56 -8.51 0.13
N ARG A 111 -2.94 -8.46 -1.13
CA ARG A 111 -2.13 -8.05 -2.27
C ARG A 111 -2.84 -6.91 -2.99
N TYR A 112 -2.16 -5.76 -3.11
CA TYR A 112 -2.65 -4.60 -3.85
C TYR A 112 -1.72 -4.33 -5.04
N GLU A 113 -2.27 -4.29 -6.24
CA GLU A 113 -1.50 -4.09 -7.47
C GLU A 113 -1.79 -2.70 -8.06
N PHE A 114 -0.73 -1.93 -8.26
CA PHE A 114 -0.77 -0.57 -8.79
C PHE A 114 -0.08 -0.50 -10.16
N ARG A 115 -0.73 0.14 -11.12
CA ARG A 115 -0.18 0.39 -12.45
C ARG A 115 0.14 1.87 -12.63
N TYR A 116 1.29 2.18 -13.21
CA TYR A 116 1.57 3.53 -13.67
C TYR A 116 0.83 3.86 -14.97
N LYS A 117 0.02 4.91 -14.96
CA LYS A 117 -0.70 5.41 -16.15
C LYS A 117 -0.98 6.90 -16.01
N GLN A 118 -0.80 7.66 -17.11
CA GLN A 118 -1.09 9.10 -17.16
C GLN A 118 -0.49 9.87 -15.97
N ASN A 119 0.79 9.62 -15.69
CA ASN A 119 1.55 10.24 -14.60
C ASN A 119 1.04 9.95 -13.18
N ASN A 120 0.28 8.88 -12.97
CA ASN A 120 -0.20 8.45 -11.65
C ASN A 120 -0.05 6.94 -11.49
N PHE A 121 0.02 6.48 -10.23
CA PHE A 121 -0.13 5.06 -9.89
C PHE A 121 -1.58 4.81 -9.46
N GLU A 122 -2.27 3.96 -10.21
CA GLU A 122 -3.67 3.60 -10.02
C GLU A 122 -3.76 2.18 -9.45
N LEU A 123 -4.56 1.97 -8.40
CA LEU A 123 -4.91 0.63 -7.93
C LEU A 123 -5.74 -0.07 -9.00
N ILE A 124 -5.32 -1.26 -9.43
CA ILE A 124 -5.98 -2.02 -10.49
C ILE A 124 -6.50 -3.39 -10.04
N LYS A 125 -5.87 -4.01 -9.04
CA LYS A 125 -6.32 -5.30 -8.51
C LYS A 125 -6.08 -5.41 -7.02
N ILE A 126 -6.93 -6.21 -6.39
CA ILE A 126 -6.86 -6.56 -4.98
C ILE A 126 -7.08 -8.08 -4.90
N SER A 127 -6.18 -8.78 -4.21
CA SER A 127 -6.38 -10.20 -3.87
C SER A 127 -6.18 -10.38 -2.38
N ARG A 128 -7.02 -11.21 -1.78
CA ARG A 128 -7.07 -11.41 -0.34
C ARG A 128 -7.37 -12.85 0.01
N VAL A 129 -6.67 -13.36 1.00
CA VAL A 129 -6.77 -14.75 1.45
C VAL A 129 -6.87 -14.78 2.97
N ILE A 130 -7.86 -15.51 3.47
CA ILE A 130 -8.01 -15.86 4.88
C ILE A 130 -8.00 -17.38 5.00
N TRP A 131 -7.18 -17.92 5.89
CA TRP A 131 -7.16 -19.36 6.17
C TRP A 131 -8.06 -19.68 7.38
N ASP A 132 -8.83 -20.76 7.28
CA ASP A 132 -9.76 -21.22 8.33
C ASP A 132 -9.06 -21.89 9.54
N GLY A 133 -7.74 -22.00 9.51
CA GLY A 133 -6.96 -22.73 10.53
C GLY A 133 -6.96 -24.25 10.35
N LYS A 134 -7.54 -24.75 9.25
CA LYS A 134 -7.68 -26.17 8.92
C LYS A 134 -7.17 -26.44 7.51
N ASN A 135 -8.08 -26.56 6.54
CA ASN A 135 -7.75 -27.01 5.19
C ASN A 135 -8.38 -26.14 4.11
N THR A 136 -8.93 -24.97 4.46
CA THR A 136 -9.67 -24.13 3.51
C THR A 136 -9.18 -22.69 3.56
N THR A 137 -9.03 -22.07 2.39
CA THR A 137 -8.91 -20.62 2.25
C THR A 137 -10.22 -20.03 1.77
N SER A 138 -10.60 -18.88 2.33
CA SER A 138 -11.61 -17.99 1.75
C SER A 138 -10.91 -16.85 1.06
N GLU A 139 -11.20 -16.67 -0.23
CA GLU A 139 -10.48 -15.79 -1.12
C GLU A 139 -11.39 -14.74 -1.72
N THR A 140 -10.82 -13.56 -1.94
CA THR A 140 -11.50 -12.44 -2.60
C THR A 140 -10.56 -11.82 -3.61
N GLU A 141 -10.99 -11.78 -4.86
CA GLU A 141 -10.30 -11.13 -5.97
C GLU A 141 -11.16 -9.99 -6.49
N ILE A 142 -10.58 -8.80 -6.60
CA ILE A 142 -11.25 -7.61 -7.13
C ILE A 142 -10.39 -7.08 -8.27
N ASP A 143 -10.94 -7.11 -9.48
CA ASP A 143 -10.36 -6.47 -10.65
C ASP A 143 -11.10 -5.15 -10.90
N LEU A 144 -10.40 -4.05 -10.64
CA LEU A 144 -10.92 -2.69 -10.71
C LEU A 144 -11.07 -2.20 -12.15
N LEU A 145 -10.33 -2.79 -13.10
CA LEU A 145 -10.42 -2.46 -14.53
C LEU A 145 -11.68 -3.05 -15.16
N THR A 146 -11.98 -4.31 -14.85
CA THR A 146 -13.18 -5.02 -15.32
C THR A 146 -14.40 -4.81 -14.41
N LYS A 147 -14.19 -4.17 -13.24
CA LYS A 147 -15.21 -3.90 -12.22
C LYS A 147 -15.87 -5.18 -11.72
N THR A 148 -15.07 -6.20 -11.46
CA THR A 148 -15.52 -7.52 -11.02
C THR A 148 -14.93 -7.87 -9.65
N LYS A 149 -15.78 -8.36 -8.74
CA LYS A 149 -15.40 -8.98 -7.47
C LYS A 149 -15.77 -10.46 -7.52
N VAL A 150 -14.82 -11.33 -7.23
CA VAL A 150 -14.98 -12.77 -7.16
C VAL A 150 -14.65 -13.20 -5.73
N GLU A 151 -15.54 -13.96 -5.11
CA GLU A 151 -15.36 -14.53 -3.78
C GLU A 151 -15.53 -16.04 -3.88
N PHE A 152 -14.63 -16.82 -3.30
CA PHE A 152 -14.68 -18.28 -3.35
C PHE A 152 -13.90 -18.91 -2.20
N ASP A 153 -14.13 -20.20 -1.99
CA ASP A 153 -13.32 -21.00 -1.06
C ASP A 153 -12.48 -22.00 -1.85
N GLN A 154 -11.30 -22.36 -1.33
CA GLN A 154 -10.41 -23.36 -1.92
C GLN A 154 -9.82 -24.27 -0.85
N GLU A 155 -9.79 -25.57 -1.13
CA GLU A 155 -9.12 -26.54 -0.25
C GLU A 155 -7.59 -26.50 -0.50
N LEU A 156 -6.80 -26.54 0.57
CA LEU A 156 -5.34 -26.54 0.44
C LEU A 156 -4.85 -27.76 -0.34
N GLY A 157 -3.95 -27.53 -1.30
CA GLY A 157 -3.40 -28.58 -2.17
C GLY A 157 -4.35 -29.06 -3.26
N SER A 158 -5.46 -28.35 -3.50
CA SER A 158 -6.46 -28.68 -4.52
C SER A 158 -6.76 -27.44 -5.38
N ASP A 159 -6.94 -27.65 -6.68
CA ASP A 159 -7.40 -26.59 -7.61
C ASP A 159 -8.95 -26.46 -7.62
N LYS A 160 -9.63 -27.19 -6.74
CA LYS A 160 -11.09 -27.20 -6.67
C LYS A 160 -11.61 -25.93 -5.99
N ILE A 161 -12.29 -25.10 -6.77
CA ILE A 161 -12.99 -23.91 -6.29
C ILE A 161 -14.39 -24.27 -5.77
N LEU A 162 -14.73 -23.79 -4.59
CA LEU A 162 -16.01 -23.96 -3.91
C LEU A 162 -16.71 -22.61 -3.72
N ASN A 163 -18.04 -22.62 -3.61
CA ASN A 163 -18.87 -21.46 -3.23
C ASN A 163 -18.64 -20.16 -4.04
N LYS A 164 -18.15 -20.27 -5.29
CA LYS A 164 -17.79 -19.14 -6.13
C LYS A 164 -18.98 -18.20 -6.35
N LYS A 165 -18.78 -16.93 -5.99
CA LYS A 165 -19.71 -15.83 -6.20
C LYS A 165 -19.02 -14.74 -7.01
N VAL A 166 -19.72 -14.23 -8.02
CA VAL A 166 -19.22 -13.14 -8.87
C VAL A 166 -20.18 -11.97 -8.76
N ARG A 167 -19.64 -10.77 -8.54
CA ARG A 167 -20.40 -9.53 -8.40
C ARG A 167 -19.75 -8.44 -9.25
N LYS A 168 -20.57 -7.52 -9.75
CA LYS A 168 -20.07 -6.26 -10.33
C LYS A 168 -19.92 -5.21 -9.25
N ILE A 169 -18.84 -4.46 -9.29
CA ILE A 169 -18.62 -3.30 -8.43
C ILE A 169 -18.91 -2.01 -9.19
N LYS A 170 -19.40 -0.99 -8.47
CA LYS A 170 -19.60 0.35 -9.03
C LYS A 170 -18.44 1.23 -8.64
N MET A 171 -17.77 1.77 -9.65
CA MET A 171 -16.64 2.67 -9.47
C MET A 171 -16.40 3.41 -10.78
N ASP A 172 -16.22 4.71 -10.70
CA ASP A 172 -16.04 5.56 -11.88
C ASP A 172 -14.58 5.93 -12.13
N ILE A 173 -13.77 6.00 -11.06
CA ILE A 173 -12.37 6.42 -11.09
C ILE A 173 -11.54 5.41 -10.30
N LEU A 174 -10.38 5.02 -10.84
CA LEU A 174 -9.45 4.15 -10.13
C LEU A 174 -8.77 4.93 -8.99
N PRO A 175 -8.65 4.34 -7.79
CA PRO A 175 -7.96 4.98 -6.68
C PRO A 175 -6.49 5.23 -7.00
N LYS A 176 -5.98 6.38 -6.59
CA LYS A 176 -4.56 6.72 -6.74
C LYS A 176 -3.81 6.40 -5.45
N ILE A 177 -2.58 5.90 -5.56
CA ILE A 177 -1.77 5.51 -4.40
C ILE A 177 -1.54 6.66 -3.39
N GLN A 178 -1.47 7.91 -3.86
CA GLN A 178 -1.29 9.10 -3.03
C GLN A 178 -2.54 9.51 -2.23
N ASP A 179 -3.70 9.05 -2.69
CA ASP A 179 -5.00 9.39 -2.10
C ASP A 179 -5.54 8.26 -1.22
N LEU A 180 -4.99 7.04 -1.37
CA LEU A 180 -5.34 5.87 -0.56
C LEU A 180 -4.74 5.95 0.83
N SER A 181 -5.61 5.73 1.82
CA SER A 181 -5.26 5.49 3.21
C SER A 181 -5.32 4.00 3.56
N PHE A 182 -4.71 3.63 4.68
CA PHE A 182 -4.83 2.29 5.23
C PHE A 182 -6.29 1.86 5.39
N SER A 183 -7.16 2.72 5.94
CA SER A 183 -8.59 2.43 6.09
C SER A 183 -9.29 2.18 4.75
N ASP A 184 -8.94 2.92 3.69
CA ASP A 184 -9.50 2.65 2.35
C ASP A 184 -9.10 1.25 1.87
N LEU A 185 -7.86 0.83 2.15
CA LEU A 185 -7.40 -0.52 1.83
C LEU A 185 -8.13 -1.58 2.63
N GLU A 186 -8.56 -1.32 3.87
CA GLU A 186 -9.31 -2.28 4.67
C GLU A 186 -10.70 -2.56 4.08
N GLU A 187 -11.37 -1.51 3.56
CA GLU A 187 -12.80 -1.50 3.18
C GLU A 187 -13.17 -2.25 1.89
N TYR A 188 -12.21 -2.52 0.98
CA TYR A 188 -12.50 -3.28 -0.26
C TYR A 188 -13.14 -4.66 -0.01
#